data_AF-A0A7E4VGB9-F1
#
_entry.id   AF-A0A7E4VGB9-F1
#
_cell.length_a   1.000
_cell.length_b   1.000
_cell.length_c   1.000
_cell.angle_alpha   90.00
_cell.angle_beta   90.00
_cell.angle_gamma   90.00
#
_symmetry.space_group_name_H-M   'P 1'
#
loop_
_entity.id
_entity.type
_entity.pdbx_description
1 polymer ?
#
loop_
_entity_poly.entity_id
_entity_poly.type
_entity_poly.pdbx_seq_one_letter_code
_entity_poly.pdbx_strand_id
1 'polypeptide(L)'
;MKFVAVVIFVFAFILATEAADPITCALCKATFNNLASSLAKDQATTDALATELSTKCNTIASESAQLACATMFQPDNMPILVTEFAASPDVGTTALCTQLEYC
;
A
#
# COMPACT_ATOMS: atom_id res chain seq x y z
N MET A 1 -17.40 -1.15 41.55
CA MET A 1 -17.89 -0.04 40.70
C MET A 1 -16.76 0.75 40.01
N LYS A 2 -15.57 0.94 40.62
CA LYS A 2 -14.45 1.71 40.00
C LYS A 2 -13.76 1.03 38.80
N PHE A 3 -13.61 -0.29 38.79
CA PHE A 3 -12.98 -1.03 37.68
C PHE A 3 -13.79 -1.01 36.38
N VAL A 4 -15.12 -1.03 36.48
CA VAL A 4 -16.02 -0.99 35.32
C VAL A 4 -15.90 0.36 34.61
N ALA A 5 -15.78 1.46 35.36
CA ALA A 5 -15.58 2.78 34.78
C ALA A 5 -14.24 2.92 34.04
N VAL A 6 -13.16 2.32 34.56
CA VAL A 6 -11.84 2.33 33.91
C VAL A 6 -11.86 1.52 32.61
N VAL A 7 -12.49 0.34 32.62
CA VAL A 7 -12.59 -0.51 31.42
C VAL A 7 -13.45 0.17 30.35
N ILE A 8 -14.56 0.82 30.73
CA ILE A 8 -15.40 1.60 29.81
C ILE A 8 -14.64 2.81 29.27
N PHE A 9 -13.83 3.49 30.09
CA PHE A 9 -13.05 4.65 29.64
C PHE A 9 -11.94 4.25 28.65
N VAL A 10 -11.27 3.11 28.87
CA VAL A 10 -10.28 2.57 27.93
C VAL A 10 -10.94 2.12 26.63
N PHE A 11 -12.08 1.43 26.70
CA PHE A 11 -12.82 1.01 25.51
C PHE A 11 -13.35 2.22 24.71
N ALA A 12 -13.81 3.27 25.39
CA ALA A 12 -14.23 4.51 24.77
C ALA A 12 -13.06 5.28 24.14
N PHE A 13 -11.85 5.19 24.72
CA PHE A 13 -10.65 5.81 24.13
C PHE A 13 -10.21 5.08 22.85
N ILE A 14 -10.29 3.74 22.84
CA ILE A 14 -9.96 2.91 21.66
C ILE A 14 -10.99 3.11 20.53
N LEU A 15 -12.26 3.34 20.87
CA LEU A 15 -13.32 3.64 19.91
C LEU A 15 -13.34 5.10 19.46
N ALA A 16 -12.67 6.01 20.17
CA ALA A 16 -12.60 7.44 19.84
C ALA A 16 -11.35 7.84 19.05
N THR A 17 -10.37 6.94 18.88
CA THR A 17 -9.24 7.14 17.96
C THR A 17 -9.63 6.68 16.55
N GLU A 18 -10.58 7.39 15.96
CA GLU A 18 -10.81 7.43 14.50
C GLU A 18 -9.79 8.36 13.81
N ALA A 19 -8.89 8.97 14.59
CA ALA A 19 -7.74 9.68 14.09
C ALA A 19 -6.53 8.74 14.08
N ALA A 20 -6.05 8.43 12.89
CA ALA A 20 -4.75 7.83 12.67
C ALA A 20 -3.69 8.41 13.62
N ASP A 21 -3.14 7.57 14.51
CA ASP A 21 -2.09 7.98 15.44
C ASP A 21 -0.82 8.31 14.63
N PRO A 22 -0.07 9.39 14.94
CA PRO A 22 1.18 9.70 14.24
C PRO A 22 2.17 8.52 14.22
N ILE A 23 2.11 7.63 15.23
CA ILE A 23 2.90 6.40 15.27
C ILE A 23 2.42 5.39 14.22
N THR A 24 1.11 5.16 14.09
CA THR A 24 0.58 4.24 13.07
C THR A 24 0.84 4.75 11.66
N CYS A 25 0.81 6.07 11.48
CA CYS A 25 1.11 6.71 10.21
C CYS A 25 2.59 6.51 9.81
N ALA A 26 3.52 6.74 10.75
CA ALA A 26 4.94 6.50 10.51
C ALA A 26 5.24 5.02 10.22
N LEU A 27 4.59 4.09 10.94
CA LEU A 27 4.78 2.66 10.75
C LEU A 27 4.24 2.18 9.40
N CYS A 28 3.09 2.70 8.98
CA CYS A 28 2.50 2.38 7.67
C CYS A 28 3.44 2.83 6.54
N LYS A 29 3.92 4.09 6.57
CA LYS A 29 4.86 4.60 5.56
C LYS A 29 6.15 3.79 5.52
N ALA A 30 6.72 3.48 6.68
CA ALA A 30 7.94 2.67 6.77
C ALA A 30 7.73 1.26 6.18
N THR A 31 6.58 0.64 6.42
CA THR A 31 6.25 -0.68 5.89
C THR A 31 6.20 -0.66 4.36
N PHE A 32 5.48 0.28 3.76
CA PHE A 32 5.35 0.37 2.30
C PHE A 32 6.66 0.78 1.62
N ASN A 33 7.46 1.65 2.23
CA ASN A 33 8.79 1.98 1.73
C ASN A 33 9.75 0.77 1.75
N ASN A 34 9.70 -0.02 2.82
CA ASN A 34 10.49 -1.25 2.91
C ASN A 34 10.00 -2.30 1.91
N LEU A 35 8.69 -2.44 1.71
CA LEU A 35 8.12 -3.35 0.72
C LEU A 35 8.59 -2.98 -0.70
N ALA A 36 8.49 -1.71 -1.06
CA ALA A 36 8.97 -1.19 -2.35
C ALA A 36 10.47 -1.46 -2.55
N SER A 37 11.27 -1.20 -1.51
CA SER A 37 12.71 -1.43 -1.54
C SER A 37 13.08 -2.90 -1.63
N SER A 38 12.29 -3.79 -1.02
CA SER A 38 12.47 -5.24 -1.11
C SER A 38 12.09 -5.76 -2.49
N LEU A 39 10.99 -5.29 -3.07
CA LEU A 39 10.58 -5.63 -4.44
C LEU A 39 11.67 -5.19 -5.43
N ALA A 40 12.20 -3.97 -5.29
CA ALA A 40 13.27 -3.46 -6.16
C ALA A 40 14.54 -4.32 -6.15
N LYS A 41 14.79 -5.07 -5.07
CA LYS A 41 15.98 -5.94 -4.92
C LYS A 41 15.74 -7.37 -5.36
N ASP A 42 14.48 -7.79 -5.53
CA ASP A 42 14.10 -9.14 -5.92
C ASP A 42 13.36 -9.11 -7.27
N GLN A 43 14.15 -9.32 -8.33
CA GLN A 43 13.64 -9.30 -9.69
C GLN A 43 12.65 -10.44 -9.95
N ALA A 44 12.87 -11.63 -9.36
CA ALA A 44 11.95 -12.75 -9.54
C ALA A 44 10.57 -12.46 -8.94
N THR A 45 10.53 -11.85 -7.75
CA THR A 45 9.27 -11.41 -7.13
C THR A 45 8.60 -10.28 -7.92
N THR A 46 9.39 -9.33 -8.45
CA THR A 46 8.89 -8.24 -9.28
C THR A 46 8.28 -8.73 -10.60
N ASP A 47 8.93 -9.69 -11.26
CA ASP A 47 8.45 -10.29 -12.51
C ASP A 47 7.19 -11.13 -12.29
N ALA A 48 7.12 -11.86 -11.16
CA ALA A 48 5.92 -12.59 -10.76
C ALA A 48 4.75 -11.64 -10.49
N LEU A 49 5.00 -10.51 -9.81
CA LEU A 49 4.01 -9.47 -9.56
C LEU A 49 3.54 -8.80 -10.86
N ALA A 50 4.45 -8.52 -11.78
CA ALA A 50 4.13 -8.00 -13.12
C ALA A 50 3.20 -8.94 -13.88
N THR A 51 3.51 -10.23 -13.86
CA THR A 51 2.72 -11.27 -14.52
C THR A 51 1.32 -11.39 -13.92
N GLU A 52 1.20 -11.39 -12.59
CA GLU A 52 -0.10 -11.45 -11.91
C GLU A 52 -0.94 -10.21 -12.24
N LEU A 53 -0.36 -9.00 -12.16
CA LEU A 53 -1.07 -7.75 -12.44
C LEU A 53 -1.47 -7.64 -13.92
N SER A 54 -0.60 -8.03 -14.85
CA SER A 54 -0.92 -8.12 -16.27
C SER A 54 -2.06 -9.10 -16.53
N THR A 55 -2.10 -10.23 -15.81
CA THR A 55 -3.21 -11.18 -15.89
C THR A 55 -4.53 -10.58 -15.39
N LYS A 56 -4.50 -9.76 -14.33
CA LYS A 56 -5.69 -9.04 -13.83
C LYS A 56 -6.18 -7.98 -14.80
N CYS A 57 -5.34 -7.43 -15.68
CA CYS A 57 -5.78 -6.48 -16.70
C CYS A 57 -6.86 -7.07 -17.62
N ASN A 58 -6.89 -8.39 -17.80
CA ASN A 58 -7.93 -9.09 -18.58
C ASN A 58 -9.33 -9.00 -17.97
N THR A 59 -9.45 -8.53 -16.73
CA THR A 59 -10.74 -8.30 -16.07
C THR A 59 -11.34 -6.92 -16.40
N ILE A 60 -10.57 -6.06 -17.06
CA ILE A 60 -11.01 -4.72 -17.47
C ILE A 60 -11.88 -4.83 -18.72
N ALA A 61 -13.12 -4.31 -18.65
CA ALA A 61 -14.10 -4.43 -19.73
C ALA A 61 -13.76 -3.64 -21.01
N SER A 62 -12.97 -2.57 -20.88
CA SER A 62 -12.53 -1.76 -22.02
C SER A 62 -11.25 -2.34 -22.61
N GLU A 63 -11.29 -2.72 -23.88
CA GLU A 63 -10.16 -3.30 -24.62
C GLU A 63 -8.95 -2.36 -24.66
N SER A 64 -9.18 -1.05 -24.85
CA SER A 64 -8.12 -0.05 -24.81
C SER A 64 -7.49 0.10 -23.42
N ALA A 65 -8.30 0.00 -22.35
CA ALA A 65 -7.80 0.08 -20.98
C ALA A 65 -7.10 -1.22 -20.54
N GLN A 66 -7.58 -2.37 -21.01
CA GLN A 66 -6.92 -3.66 -20.84
C GLN A 66 -5.52 -3.65 -21.47
N LEU A 67 -5.41 -3.18 -22.71
CA LEU A 67 -4.13 -3.09 -23.41
C LEU A 67 -3.16 -2.16 -22.68
N ALA A 68 -3.62 -0.96 -22.30
CA ALA A 68 -2.79 -0.01 -21.54
C ALA A 68 -2.33 -0.58 -20.20
N CYS A 69 -3.21 -1.25 -19.47
CA CYS A 69 -2.89 -1.93 -18.21
C CYS A 69 -1.84 -3.03 -18.43
N ALA A 70 -2.03 -3.89 -19.43
CA ALA A 70 -1.11 -4.98 -19.73
C ALA A 70 0.28 -4.44 -20.12
N THR A 71 0.34 -3.34 -20.87
CA THR A 71 1.59 -2.65 -21.22
C THR A 71 2.27 -2.06 -19.99
N MET A 72 1.51 -1.44 -19.08
CA MET A 72 2.06 -0.84 -17.86
C MET A 72 2.72 -1.88 -16.95
N PHE A 73 2.13 -3.07 -16.83
CA PHE A 73 2.64 -4.15 -15.98
C PHE A 73 3.43 -5.21 -16.76
N GLN A 74 4.07 -4.83 -17.86
CA GLN A 74 5.04 -5.71 -18.50
C GLN A 74 6.26 -5.96 -17.59
N PRO A 75 6.90 -7.14 -17.69
CA PRO A 75 8.10 -7.46 -16.91
C PRO A 75 9.22 -6.42 -17.06
N ASP A 76 9.33 -5.78 -18.23
CA ASP A 76 10.35 -4.75 -18.47
C ASP A 76 10.02 -3.39 -17.80
N ASN A 77 8.73 -3.11 -17.57
CA ASN A 77 8.26 -1.83 -17.03
C ASN A 77 8.07 -1.87 -15.51
N MET A 78 7.75 -3.04 -14.94
CA MET A 78 7.52 -3.19 -13.50
C MET A 78 8.74 -2.84 -12.64
N PRO A 79 9.99 -3.25 -12.97
CA PRO A 79 11.17 -2.85 -12.21
C PRO A 79 11.35 -1.33 -12.17
N ILE A 80 11.04 -0.63 -13.26
CA ILE A 80 11.10 0.83 -13.34
C ILE A 80 10.05 1.44 -12.41
N LEU A 81 8.79 0.96 -12.47
CA LEU A 81 7.71 1.42 -11.60
C LEU A 81 8.02 1.21 -10.12
N VAL A 82 8.53 0.04 -9.75
CA VAL A 82 8.91 -0.29 -8.37
C VAL A 82 10.09 0.57 -7.89
N THR A 83 11.07 0.83 -8.75
CA THR A 83 12.22 1.69 -8.44
C THR A 83 11.80 3.14 -8.22
N GLU A 84 10.96 3.68 -9.08
CA GLU A 84 10.41 5.05 -8.94
C GLU A 84 9.55 5.19 -7.68
N PHE A 85 8.74 4.16 -7.37
CA PHE A 85 7.93 4.13 -6.16
C PHE A 85 8.80 4.05 -4.89
N ALA A 86 9.90 3.29 -4.93
CA ALA A 86 10.87 3.24 -3.83
C ALA A 86 11.66 4.55 -3.67
N ALA A 87 11.95 5.25 -4.77
CA ALA A 87 12.69 6.51 -4.77
C ALA A 87 11.85 7.72 -4.33
N SER A 88 10.51 7.62 -4.41
CA SER A 88 9.56 8.68 -4.06
C SER A 88 8.65 8.28 -2.88
N PRO A 89 9.20 8.09 -1.67
CA PRO A 89 8.45 7.57 -0.52
C PRO A 89 7.24 8.44 -0.15
N ASP A 90 7.32 9.75 -0.35
CA ASP A 90 6.28 10.69 0.07
C ASP A 90 5.08 10.77 -0.88
N VAL A 91 5.25 10.46 -2.16
CA VAL A 91 4.23 10.67 -3.21
C VAL A 91 3.18 9.54 -3.21
N GLY A 92 3.57 8.33 -2.81
CA GLY A 92 2.68 7.16 -2.78
C GLY A 92 2.25 6.73 -1.37
N THR A 93 3.19 6.65 -0.42
CA THR A 93 2.89 6.01 0.87
C THR A 93 2.04 6.86 1.80
N THR A 94 2.15 8.19 1.73
CA THR A 94 1.28 9.07 2.54
C THR A 94 -0.17 8.96 2.11
N ALA A 95 -0.44 9.07 0.80
CA ALA A 95 -1.79 8.94 0.27
C ALA A 95 -2.38 7.55 0.53
N LEU A 96 -1.58 6.50 0.35
CA LEU A 96 -1.99 5.12 0.62
C LEU A 96 -2.29 4.88 2.10
N CYS A 97 -1.42 5.34 3.00
CA CYS A 97 -1.65 5.21 4.44
C CYS A 97 -2.84 6.05 4.92
N THR A 98 -3.12 7.19 4.25
CA THR A 98 -4.33 7.99 4.52
C THR A 98 -5.59 7.26 4.08
N GLN A 99 -5.55 6.61 2.91
CA GLN A 99 -6.68 5.82 2.41
C GLN A 99 -6.96 4.59 3.27
N LEU A 100 -5.94 4.02 3.90
CA LEU A 100 -6.04 2.89 4.81
C LEU A 100 -6.34 3.30 6.26
N GLU A 101 -6.58 4.59 6.52
CA GLU A 101 -6.90 5.15 7.84
C GLU A 101 -5.78 4.92 8.88
N TYR A 102 -4.54 4.74 8.42
CA TYR A 102 -3.34 4.70 9.26
C TYR A 102 -2.64 6.05 9.36
N CYS A 103 -2.93 6.94 8.40
CA CYS A 103 -2.77 8.40 8.38
C CYS A 103 -4.17 8.98 8.05
#